data_AF-A0ABD3N9Y7-F1
#
_entry.id   AF-A0ABD3N9Y7-F1
#
_cell.length_a   1.000
_cell.length_b   1.000
_cell.length_c   1.000
_cell.angle_alpha   90.00
_cell.angle_beta   90.00
_cell.angle_gamma   90.00
#
_symmetry.space_group_name_H-M   'P 1'
#
loop_
_entity.id
_entity.type
_entity.pdbx_description
1 polymer ?
#
loop_
_entity_poly.entity_id
_entity_poly.type
_entity_poly.pdbx_seq_one_letter_code
_entity_poly.pdbx_strand_id
1 'polypeptide(L)'
;MHETILTKPLLLLNTISYESKRFLQAQLEWERQAREQSQPDEQGLLPIHRAFQDSDVSLGTVQLMIFGNPESLIARDNEGFVPLHYACRIGQLDVVKFLLDFDEGSYKEFTVRGDLPLHITLITS
;
A
#
# COMPACT_ATOMS: atom_id res chain seq x y z
N MET A 1 -8.54 12.53 23.00
CA MET A 1 -9.88 12.42 22.38
C MET A 1 -9.74 12.04 20.91
N HIS A 2 -9.31 10.82 20.60
CA HIS A 2 -9.28 10.29 19.21
C HIS A 2 -9.38 8.74 19.20
N GLU A 3 -10.23 8.15 20.05
CA GLU A 3 -10.46 6.69 20.09
C GLU A 3 -11.96 6.34 19.97
N THR A 4 -12.67 6.92 19.00
CA THR A 4 -14.15 6.73 18.92
C THR A 4 -14.66 6.33 17.54
N ILE A 5 -13.80 6.04 16.57
CA ILE A 5 -14.26 5.65 15.22
C ILE A 5 -14.38 4.12 15.08
N LEU A 6 -13.60 3.33 15.82
CA LEU A 6 -13.62 1.85 15.72
C LEU A 6 -14.62 1.14 16.66
N THR A 7 -15.21 1.84 17.64
CA THR A 7 -16.06 1.22 18.67
C THR A 7 -17.57 1.24 18.37
N LYS A 8 -18.03 2.07 17.42
CA LYS A 8 -19.46 2.15 17.06
C LYS A 8 -19.99 1.01 16.16
N PRO A 9 -19.22 0.38 15.25
CA PRO A 9 -19.74 -0.71 14.40
C PRO A 9 -20.07 -2.00 15.19
N LEU A 10 -19.35 -2.25 16.28
CA LEU A 10 -19.46 -3.50 17.05
C LEU A 10 -20.80 -3.63 17.82
N LEU A 11 -21.43 -2.51 18.20
CA LEU A 11 -22.72 -2.51 18.89
C LEU A 11 -23.90 -2.84 17.96
N LEU A 12 -23.81 -2.50 16.67
CA LEU A 12 -24.84 -2.79 15.66
C LEU A 12 -24.86 -4.27 15.24
N LEU A 13 -23.76 -5.01 15.44
CA LEU A 13 -23.67 -6.44 15.10
C LEU A 13 -24.54 -7.35 16.00
N ASN A 14 -24.96 -6.88 17.18
CA ASN A 14 -25.76 -7.66 18.13
C ASN A 14 -27.28 -7.52 17.93
N THR A 15 -27.74 -6.65 17.03
CA THR A 15 -29.18 -6.41 16.79
C THR A 15 -29.71 -7.01 15.48
N ILE A 16 -28.84 -7.52 14.61
CA ILE A 16 -29.17 -8.09 13.30
C ILE A 16 -29.24 -9.63 13.32
N SER A 17 -29.96 -10.20 12.34
CA SER A 17 -30.21 -11.65 12.25
C SER A 17 -28.89 -12.46 12.20
N TYR A 18 -28.94 -13.70 12.68
CA TYR A 18 -27.77 -14.60 12.73
C TYR A 18 -27.07 -14.75 11.38
N GLU A 19 -27.83 -14.76 10.27
CA GLU A 19 -27.27 -14.88 8.92
C GLU A 19 -26.52 -13.62 8.49
N SER A 20 -27.08 -12.44 8.78
CA SER A 20 -26.43 -11.15 8.53
C SER A 20 -25.17 -10.99 9.39
N LYS A 21 -25.20 -11.46 10.63
CA LYS A 21 -24.02 -11.48 11.53
C LYS A 21 -22.92 -12.38 10.97
N ARG A 22 -23.26 -13.59 10.50
CA ARG A 22 -22.29 -14.53 9.90
C ARG A 22 -21.65 -13.95 8.63
N PHE A 23 -22.46 -13.32 7.78
CA PHE A 23 -21.97 -12.65 6.57
C PHE A 23 -20.99 -11.52 6.92
N LEU A 24 -21.35 -10.63 7.85
CA LEU A 24 -20.49 -9.52 8.27
C LEU A 24 -19.22 -9.99 9.01
N GLN A 25 -19.28 -11.09 9.76
CA GLN A 25 -18.10 -11.68 10.40
C GLN A 25 -17.16 -12.30 9.38
N ALA A 26 -17.69 -13.06 8.41
CA ALA A 26 -16.91 -13.51 7.27
C ALA A 26 -16.31 -12.31 6.53
N GLN A 27 -17.09 -11.21 6.42
CA GLN A 27 -16.65 -9.95 5.85
C GLN A 27 -15.65 -9.17 6.74
N LEU A 28 -15.51 -9.48 8.02
CA LEU A 28 -14.46 -8.88 8.84
C LEU A 28 -13.17 -9.71 8.75
N GLU A 29 -13.31 -11.03 8.66
CA GLU A 29 -12.20 -11.97 8.68
C GLU A 29 -11.36 -11.89 7.39
N TRP A 30 -11.98 -11.80 6.21
CA TRP A 30 -11.23 -11.60 4.95
C TRP A 30 -10.51 -10.25 4.91
N GLU A 31 -11.11 -9.17 5.41
CA GLU A 31 -10.47 -7.85 5.53
C GLU A 31 -9.28 -7.92 6.48
N ARG A 32 -9.45 -8.59 7.63
CA ARG A 32 -8.38 -8.83 8.59
C ARG A 32 -7.23 -9.62 7.99
N GLN A 33 -7.53 -10.71 7.27
CA GLN A 33 -6.53 -11.58 6.68
C GLN A 33 -5.77 -10.89 5.54
N ALA A 34 -6.47 -10.11 4.70
CA ALA A 34 -5.85 -9.26 3.68
C ALA A 34 -4.96 -8.18 4.32
N ARG A 35 -5.39 -7.59 5.44
CA ARG A 35 -4.61 -6.60 6.19
C ARG A 35 -3.39 -7.20 6.87
N GLU A 36 -3.50 -8.39 7.44
CA GLU A 36 -2.37 -9.12 8.05
C GLU A 36 -1.29 -9.44 6.99
N GLN A 37 -1.70 -9.81 5.77
CA GLN A 37 -0.79 -10.00 4.65
C GLN A 37 -0.20 -8.68 4.10
N SER A 38 -0.79 -7.55 4.46
CA SER A 38 -0.36 -6.21 4.05
C SER A 38 0.29 -5.42 5.17
N GLN A 39 0.76 -6.06 6.24
CA GLN A 39 1.58 -5.40 7.26
C GLN A 39 2.99 -5.12 6.71
N PRO A 40 3.64 -4.03 7.12
CA PRO A 40 5.05 -3.83 6.85
C PRO A 40 5.90 -4.87 7.59
N ASP A 41 6.99 -5.30 6.96
CA ASP A 41 7.99 -6.17 7.60
C ASP A 41 8.90 -5.40 8.57
N GLU A 42 9.93 -6.07 9.09
CA GLU A 42 10.91 -5.46 10.02
C GLU A 42 11.64 -4.25 9.45
N GLN A 43 11.69 -4.10 8.12
CA GLN A 43 12.28 -2.95 7.42
C GLN A 43 11.24 -1.89 7.04
N GLY A 44 9.99 -2.02 7.50
CA GLY A 44 8.91 -1.11 7.12
C GLY A 44 8.38 -1.39 5.70
N LEU A 45 8.82 -2.48 5.05
CA LEU A 45 8.45 -2.76 3.67
C LEU A 45 7.08 -3.42 3.63
N LEU A 46 6.15 -2.78 2.93
CA LEU A 46 4.89 -3.40 2.54
C LEU A 46 5.12 -4.39 1.40
N PRO A 47 4.15 -5.30 1.15
CA PRO A 47 4.23 -6.24 0.04
C PRO A 47 4.48 -5.57 -1.32
N ILE A 48 3.94 -4.37 -1.52
CA ILE A 48 4.17 -3.59 -2.75
C ILE A 48 5.65 -3.18 -2.92
N HIS A 49 6.34 -2.80 -1.84
CA HIS A 49 7.77 -2.48 -1.89
C HIS A 49 8.60 -3.72 -2.25
N ARG A 50 8.22 -4.87 -1.70
CA ARG A 50 8.85 -6.16 -2.01
C ARG A 50 8.61 -6.59 -3.45
N ALA A 51 7.43 -6.32 -4.02
CA ALA A 51 7.14 -6.63 -5.42
C ALA A 51 8.12 -5.94 -6.38
N PHE A 52 8.64 -4.76 -6.01
CA PHE A 52 9.66 -4.05 -6.79
C PHE A 52 11.10 -4.55 -6.60
N GLN A 53 11.33 -5.55 -5.74
CA GLN A 53 12.61 -6.24 -5.65
C GLN A 53 12.75 -7.31 -6.75
N ASP A 54 11.63 -7.78 -7.30
CA ASP A 54 11.61 -8.64 -8.47
C ASP A 54 11.86 -7.83 -9.74
N SER A 55 12.71 -8.34 -10.63
CA SER A 55 13.07 -7.69 -11.90
C SER A 55 11.89 -7.53 -12.86
N ASP A 56 10.87 -8.37 -12.73
CA ASP A 56 9.77 -8.52 -13.69
C ASP A 56 8.39 -8.26 -13.07
N VAL A 57 8.30 -7.30 -12.15
CA VAL A 57 6.99 -6.89 -11.63
C VAL A 57 6.13 -6.37 -12.78
N SER A 58 4.91 -6.89 -12.91
CA SER A 58 3.97 -6.45 -13.95
C SER A 58 3.11 -5.29 -13.44
N LEU A 59 2.68 -4.41 -14.36
CA LEU A 59 1.70 -3.37 -14.04
C LEU A 59 0.42 -3.96 -13.40
N GLY A 60 -0.05 -5.11 -13.88
CA GLY A 60 -1.23 -5.78 -13.33
C GLY A 60 -1.04 -6.22 -11.87
N THR A 61 0.17 -6.66 -11.50
CA THR A 61 0.52 -6.98 -10.12
C THR A 61 0.44 -5.75 -9.22
N VAL A 62 1.04 -4.64 -9.66
CA VAL A 62 1.02 -3.36 -8.92
C VAL A 62 -0.41 -2.84 -8.77
N GLN A 63 -1.21 -2.91 -9.83
CA GLN A 63 -2.63 -2.54 -9.82
C GLN A 63 -3.41 -3.35 -8.79
N LEU A 64 -3.29 -4.68 -8.80
CA LEU A 64 -3.98 -5.55 -7.86
C LEU A 64 -3.61 -5.24 -6.41
N MET A 65 -2.33 -4.98 -6.14
CA MET A 65 -1.87 -4.63 -4.79
C MET A 65 -2.43 -3.28 -4.32
N ILE A 66 -2.46 -2.27 -5.19
CA ILE A 66 -3.00 -0.94 -4.85
C ILE A 66 -4.52 -0.98 -4.69
N PHE A 67 -5.25 -1.71 -5.53
CA PHE A 67 -6.70 -1.86 -5.35
C PHE A 67 -7.05 -2.68 -4.10
N GLY A 68 -6.20 -3.65 -3.73
CA GLY A 68 -6.35 -4.43 -2.50
C GLY A 68 -5.95 -3.66 -1.23
N ASN A 69 -5.01 -2.72 -1.34
CA ASN A 69 -4.61 -1.82 -0.26
C ASN A 69 -4.23 -0.41 -0.80
N PRO A 70 -5.21 0.51 -0.92
CA PRO A 70 -4.95 1.84 -1.46
C PRO A 70 -3.96 2.68 -0.64
N GLU A 71 -3.88 2.44 0.67
CA GLU A 71 -2.94 3.15 1.55
C GLU A 71 -1.47 2.84 1.21
N SER A 72 -1.22 1.70 0.55
CA SER A 72 0.13 1.30 0.14
C SER A 72 0.74 2.21 -0.92
N LEU A 73 -0.06 2.97 -1.68
CA LEU A 73 0.38 3.87 -2.75
C LEU A 73 1.38 4.93 -2.27
N ILE A 74 1.16 5.46 -1.06
CA ILE A 74 1.93 6.56 -0.47
C ILE A 74 2.72 6.13 0.77
N ALA A 75 2.66 4.85 1.10
CA ALA A 75 3.31 4.34 2.28
C ALA A 75 4.83 4.42 2.15
N ARG A 76 5.49 4.79 3.26
CA ARG A 76 6.94 4.92 3.33
C ARG A 76 7.52 3.72 4.06
N ASP A 77 8.61 3.17 3.55
CA ASP A 77 9.44 2.24 4.31
C ASP A 77 10.34 2.97 5.34
N ASN A 78 11.19 2.21 6.05
CA ASN A 78 12.08 2.79 7.06
C ASN A 78 13.14 3.75 6.49
N GLU A 79 13.42 3.69 5.18
CA GLU A 79 14.32 4.64 4.49
C GLU A 79 13.55 5.81 3.88
N GLY A 80 12.24 5.90 4.09
CA GLY A 80 11.37 6.94 3.54
C GLY A 80 11.03 6.73 2.06
N PHE A 81 11.32 5.56 1.48
CA PHE A 81 10.96 5.27 0.10
C PHE A 81 9.47 4.97 0.01
N VAL A 82 8.81 5.66 -0.92
CA VAL A 82 7.46 5.32 -1.41
C VAL A 82 7.54 4.44 -2.67
N PRO A 83 6.46 3.73 -3.06
CA PRO A 83 6.40 2.90 -4.27
C PRO A 83 6.96 3.56 -5.54
N LEU A 84 6.77 4.88 -5.71
CA LEU A 84 7.30 5.60 -6.87
C LEU A 84 8.83 5.57 -6.95
N HIS A 85 9.56 5.66 -5.82
CA HIS A 85 11.02 5.56 -5.81
C HIS A 85 11.48 4.21 -6.37
N TYR A 86 10.78 3.15 -6.00
CA TYR A 86 11.04 1.80 -6.46
C TYR A 86 10.72 1.64 -7.96
N ALA A 87 9.56 2.12 -8.41
CA ALA A 87 9.21 2.09 -9.83
C ALA A 87 10.22 2.86 -10.71
N CYS A 88 10.69 4.01 -10.24
CA CYS A 88 11.76 4.78 -10.87
C CYS A 88 13.07 4.00 -10.94
N ARG A 89 13.42 3.24 -9.88
CA ARG A 89 14.63 2.42 -9.84
C ARG A 89 14.63 1.28 -10.88
N ILE A 90 13.47 0.66 -11.11
CA ILE A 90 13.33 -0.41 -12.12
C ILE A 90 13.26 0.18 -13.53
N GLY A 91 12.80 1.43 -13.67
CA GLY A 91 12.68 2.10 -14.97
C GLY A 91 11.46 1.66 -15.77
N GLN A 92 10.47 1.03 -15.13
CA GLN A 92 9.21 0.64 -15.78
C GLN A 92 8.26 1.85 -15.91
N LEU A 93 8.30 2.49 -17.08
CA LEU A 93 7.52 3.71 -17.36
C LEU A 93 6.02 3.54 -17.17
N ASP A 94 5.46 2.37 -17.48
CA ASP A 94 4.01 2.15 -17.36
C ASP A 94 3.56 2.13 -15.89
N VAL A 95 4.38 1.55 -15.00
CA VAL A 95 4.14 1.59 -13.56
C VAL A 95 4.31 3.00 -13.02
N VAL A 96 5.35 3.72 -13.43
CA VAL A 96 5.59 5.11 -13.01
C VAL A 96 4.41 6.00 -13.38
N LYS A 97 3.90 5.89 -14.62
CA LYS A 97 2.72 6.64 -15.07
C LYS A 97 1.49 6.29 -14.24
N PHE A 98 1.24 5.00 -14.04
CA PHE A 98 0.12 4.54 -13.23
C PHE A 98 0.17 5.11 -11.81
N LEU A 99 1.32 5.08 -11.14
CA LEU A 99 1.45 5.61 -9.79
C LEU A 99 1.23 7.14 -9.75
N LEU A 100 1.72 7.88 -10.74
CA LEU A 100 1.54 9.33 -10.84
C LEU A 100 0.10 9.73 -11.15
N ASP A 101 -0.62 8.92 -11.95
CA ASP A 101 -2.04 9.16 -12.24
C ASP A 101 -2.91 9.02 -10.98
N PHE A 102 -2.49 8.20 -10.01
CA PHE A 102 -3.20 7.99 -8.75
C PHE A 102 -2.81 8.99 -7.66
N ASP A 103 -1.53 9.36 -7.59
CA ASP A 103 -1.05 10.40 -6.69
C ASP A 103 0.03 11.25 -7.35
N GLU A 104 -0.39 12.39 -7.89
CA GLU A 104 0.50 13.39 -8.44
C GLU A 104 1.41 14.00 -7.36
N GLY A 105 1.10 13.88 -6.06
CA GLY A 105 1.96 14.38 -4.99
C GLY A 105 3.25 13.58 -4.80
N SER A 106 3.22 12.29 -5.17
CA SER A 106 4.27 11.31 -4.88
C SER A 106 5.65 11.65 -5.46
N TYR A 107 5.75 12.43 -6.54
CA TYR A 107 7.05 12.82 -7.11
C TYR A 107 7.86 13.80 -6.25
N LYS A 108 7.22 14.43 -5.26
CA LYS A 108 7.86 15.37 -4.32
C LYS A 108 8.29 14.71 -3.01
N GLU A 109 7.96 13.44 -2.83
CA GLU A 109 8.34 12.69 -1.64
C GLU A 109 9.86 12.55 -1.60
N PHE A 110 10.45 12.64 -0.41
CA PHE A 110 11.90 12.51 -0.24
C PHE A 110 12.21 11.36 0.71
N THR A 111 13.26 10.61 0.37
CA THR A 111 13.82 9.58 1.24
C THR A 111 14.52 10.20 2.45
N VAL A 112 14.92 9.38 3.41
CA VAL A 112 15.76 9.79 4.56
C VAL A 112 17.09 10.42 4.10
N ARG A 113 17.60 10.06 2.91
CA ARG A 113 18.78 10.68 2.31
C ARG A 113 18.49 12.03 1.61
N GLY A 114 17.22 12.43 1.51
CA GLY A 114 16.79 13.62 0.78
C GLY A 114 16.65 13.39 -0.73
N ASP A 115 16.61 12.14 -1.18
CA ASP A 115 16.47 11.80 -2.60
C ASP A 115 15.00 11.89 -3.03
N LEU A 116 14.73 12.56 -4.16
CA LEU A 116 13.44 12.49 -4.85
C LEU A 116 13.35 11.18 -5.67
N PRO A 117 12.15 10.71 -6.04
CA PRO A 117 12.00 9.55 -6.93
C PRO A 117 12.81 9.69 -8.23
N LEU A 118 12.87 10.90 -8.78
CA LEU A 118 13.66 11.18 -9.97
C LEU A 118 15.17 11.02 -9.74
N HIS A 119 15.69 11.35 -8.55
CA HIS A 119 17.11 11.15 -8.22
C HIS A 119 17.50 9.67 -8.24
N ILE A 120 16.59 8.77 -7.83
CA ILE A 120 16.84 7.32 -7.81
C ILE A 120 17.19 6.79 -9.20
N THR A 121 16.61 7.35 -10.27
CA THR A 121 16.84 6.91 -11.66
C THR A 121 18.30 7.07 -12.13
N LEU A 122 19.03 8.03 -11.54
CA LEU A 122 20.41 8.38 -11.92
C LEU A 122 21.48 7.59 -11.16
N ILE A 123 21.11 6.95 -10.05
CA ILE A 123 22.06 6.24 -9.17
C ILE A 123 22.31 4.80 -9.68
N THR A 124 21.42 4.27 -10.50
CA THR A 124 21.44 2.88 -10.98
C THR A 124 21.93 2.69 -12.43
N SER A 125 22.58 3.70 -13.03
CA SER A 125 23.18 3.63 -14.38
C SER A 125 24.66 3.29 -14.38
#